data_AF-A0A1S3GUG9-F1
#
_entry.id   AF-A0A1S3GUG9-F1
#
_cell.length_a   1.000
_cell.length_b   1.000
_cell.length_c   1.000
_cell.angle_alpha   90.00
_cell.angle_beta   90.00
_cell.angle_gamma   90.00
#
_symmetry.space_group_name_H-M   'P 1'
#
loop_
_entity.id
_entity.type
_entity.pdbx_description
1 polymer ?
#
loop_
_entity_poly.entity_id
_entity_poly.type
_entity_poly.pdbx_seq_one_letter_code
_entity_poly.pdbx_strand_id
1 'polypeptide(L)'
;WILTRNYKALAKGTRGSTSGFLNIVMELKKCCNHCYLIKAPEENERENGQEVLQSLVRSSGKLILLDKLLTRLRERGNRVLIFSQMVRMLDILAEYLTIKHYPFQ
;
A
#
# COMPACT_ATOMS: atom_id res chain seq x y z
N TRP A 1 -5.22 7.94 14.07
CA TRP A 1 -6.48 7.65 13.36
C TRP A 1 -6.95 6.20 13.54
N ILE A 2 -6.23 5.17 13.05
CA ILE A 2 -6.69 3.76 13.18
C ILE A 2 -6.72 3.30 14.65
N LEU A 3 -5.60 3.45 15.37
CA LEU A 3 -5.49 3.06 16.78
C LEU A 3 -6.30 3.98 17.70
N THR A 4 -6.27 5.30 17.45
CA THR A 4 -6.93 6.31 18.28
C THR A 4 -8.46 6.20 18.25
N ARG A 5 -9.05 5.96 17.07
CA ARG A 5 -10.51 5.88 16.90
C ARG A 5 -11.10 4.61 17.52
N ASN A 6 -10.32 3.53 17.56
CA ASN A 6 -10.73 2.24 18.13
C ASN A 6 -10.22 2.01 19.56
N TYR A 7 -9.47 2.95 20.15
CA TYR A 7 -8.91 2.84 21.49
C TYR A 7 -9.97 2.55 22.56
N LYS A 8 -11.17 3.12 22.42
CA LYS A 8 -12.31 2.86 23.32
C LYS A 8 -12.82 1.40 23.26
N ALA A 9 -12.72 0.75 22.11
CA ALA A 9 -13.08 -0.66 21.95
C ALA A 9 -11.98 -1.59 22.49
N LEU A 10 -10.71 -1.18 22.40
CA LEU A 10 -9.56 -1.89 22.97
C LEU A 10 -9.49 -1.77 24.51
N ALA A 11 -9.85 -0.61 25.07
CA ALA A 11 -9.78 -0.34 26.51
C ALA A 11 -10.89 -1.04 27.34
N LYS A 12 -11.98 -1.49 26.71
CA LYS A 12 -13.02 -2.30 27.36
C LYS A 12 -12.61 -3.78 27.32
N GLY A 13 -11.73 -4.17 28.23
CA GLY A 13 -11.34 -5.57 28.43
C GLY A 13 -12.54 -6.52 28.53
N THR A 14 -12.40 -7.67 27.88
CA THR A 14 -13.17 -8.91 28.10
C THR A 14 -14.65 -8.97 27.69
N ARG A 15 -15.25 -7.91 27.11
CA ARG A 15 -16.64 -7.95 26.56
C ARG A 15 -16.81 -7.32 25.17
N GLY A 16 -15.74 -7.20 24.40
CA GLY A 16 -15.77 -6.69 23.02
C GLY A 16 -16.00 -7.80 21.99
N SER A 17 -16.92 -7.59 21.03
CA SER A 17 -17.12 -8.49 19.89
C SER A 17 -15.81 -8.71 19.12
N THR A 18 -15.43 -9.96 18.87
CA THR A 18 -14.24 -10.36 18.09
C THR A 18 -14.22 -9.73 16.70
N SER A 19 -15.40 -9.44 16.13
CA SER A 19 -15.56 -8.78 14.83
C SER A 19 -14.92 -7.37 14.78
N GLY A 20 -14.93 -6.64 15.90
CA GLY A 20 -14.29 -5.31 15.99
C GLY A 20 -12.76 -5.39 15.90
N PHE A 21 -12.16 -6.39 16.55
CA PHE A 21 -10.71 -6.62 16.48
C PHE A 21 -10.26 -7.08 15.09
N LEU A 22 -11.04 -7.95 14.42
CA LEU A 22 -10.75 -8.37 13.05
C LEU A 22 -10.69 -7.18 12.09
N ASN A 23 -11.59 -6.22 12.24
CA ASN A 23 -11.59 -5.00 11.43
C ASN A 23 -10.34 -4.14 11.71
N ILE A 24 -9.95 -3.96 12.98
CA ILE A 24 -8.72 -3.22 13.35
C ILE A 24 -7.48 -3.89 12.75
N VAL A 25 -7.35 -5.21 12.89
CA VAL A 25 -6.20 -5.96 12.34
C VAL A 25 -6.16 -5.82 10.82
N MET A 26 -7.31 -5.84 10.15
CA MET A 26 -7.39 -5.63 8.71
C MET A 26 -6.94 -4.20 8.31
N GLU A 27 -7.39 -3.17 9.02
CA GLU A 27 -6.96 -1.78 8.77
C GLU A 27 -5.47 -1.57 9.06
N LEU A 28 -4.92 -2.21 10.09
CA LEU A 28 -3.48 -2.21 10.36
C LEU A 28 -2.70 -2.91 9.24
N LYS A 29 -3.20 -4.05 8.72
CA LYS A 29 -2.60 -4.72 7.56
C LYS A 29 -2.59 -3.81 6.32
N LYS A 30 -3.66 -3.07 6.06
CA LYS A 30 -3.72 -2.08 4.96
C LYS A 30 -2.66 -1.00 5.17
N CYS A 31 -2.55 -0.46 6.38
CA CYS A 31 -1.54 0.54 6.76
C CYS A 31 -0.11 0.08 6.49
N CYS A 32 0.20 -1.17 6.82
CA CYS A 32 1.54 -1.72 6.60
C CYS A 32 1.84 -1.95 5.11
N ASN A 33 0.83 -2.03 4.25
CA ASN A 33 1.02 -2.26 2.82
C ASN A 33 1.18 -0.93 2.08
N HIS A 34 0.20 -0.03 2.18
CA HIS A 34 0.20 1.24 1.47
C HIS A 34 -0.82 2.21 2.05
N CYS A 35 -0.47 3.50 2.18
CA CYS A 35 -1.40 4.53 2.65
C CYS A 35 -2.68 4.62 1.81
N TYR A 36 -2.58 4.42 0.49
CA TYR A 36 -3.73 4.44 -0.43
C TYR A 36 -4.76 3.34 -0.21
N LEU A 37 -4.43 2.29 0.56
CA LEU A 37 -5.40 1.27 0.96
C LEU A 37 -6.31 1.76 2.10
N ILE A 38 -5.89 2.80 2.83
CA ILE A 38 -6.66 3.41 3.92
C ILE A 38 -7.34 4.70 3.46
N LYS A 39 -6.62 5.57 2.75
CA LYS A 39 -7.10 6.87 2.29
C LYS A 39 -6.83 7.00 0.80
N ALA A 40 -7.87 7.25 0.00
CA ALA A 40 -7.68 7.48 -1.44
C ALA A 40 -6.73 8.68 -1.68
N PRO A 41 -5.89 8.62 -2.74
CA PRO A 41 -5.08 9.77 -3.14
C PRO A 41 -5.99 10.96 -3.47
N GLU A 42 -5.54 12.17 -3.15
CA GLU A 42 -6.32 13.37 -3.47
C GLU A 42 -6.17 13.72 -4.96
N GLU A 43 -7.27 14.16 -5.58
CA GLU A 43 -7.36 14.38 -7.04
C GLU A 43 -6.39 15.46 -7.55
N ASN A 44 -5.92 16.34 -6.65
CA ASN A 44 -5.04 17.47 -6.93
C ASN A 44 -3.57 17.06 -7.18
N GLU A 45 -3.18 15.79 -7.02
CA GLU A 45 -1.78 15.34 -7.25
C GLU A 45 -1.50 14.96 -8.72
N ARG A 46 -2.45 15.15 -9.64
CA ARG A 46 -2.44 14.51 -10.97
C ARG A 46 -1.85 15.32 -12.13
N GLU A 47 -1.24 16.48 -11.89
CA GLU A 47 -0.77 17.33 -13.00
C GLU A 47 0.56 16.86 -13.63
N ASN A 48 1.39 16.11 -12.89
CA ASN A 48 2.71 15.67 -13.36
C ASN A 48 3.01 14.20 -13.00
N GLY A 49 3.24 13.35 -14.01
CA GLY A 49 3.46 11.90 -13.82
C GLY A 49 4.65 11.54 -12.94
N GLN A 50 5.69 12.38 -12.90
CA GLN A 50 6.84 12.18 -12.00
C GLN A 50 6.49 12.48 -10.53
N GLU A 51 5.66 13.48 -10.28
CA GLU A 51 5.21 13.82 -8.93
C GLU A 51 4.26 12.75 -8.40
N VAL A 52 3.35 12.26 -9.25
CA VAL A 52 2.48 11.11 -8.94
C VAL A 52 3.31 9.90 -8.54
N LEU A 53 4.35 9.56 -9.34
CA LEU A 53 5.22 8.43 -9.02
C LEU A 53 5.93 8.61 -7.67
N GLN A 54 6.45 9.81 -7.41
CA GLN A 54 7.14 10.09 -6.15
C GLN A 54 6.19 10.00 -4.96
N SER A 55 4.97 10.55 -5.07
CA SER A 55 3.94 10.47 -4.03
C SER A 55 3.57 9.01 -3.74
N LEU A 56 3.28 8.26 -4.81
CA LEU A 56 2.93 6.84 -4.73
C LEU A 56 4.04 6.04 -4.04
N VAL A 57 5.30 6.16 -4.48
CA VAL A 57 6.43 5.44 -3.87
C VAL A 57 6.67 5.87 -2.42
N ARG A 58 6.69 7.17 -2.11
CA ARG A 58 6.98 7.68 -0.75
C ARG A 58 5.89 7.32 0.26
N SER A 59 4.67 7.07 -0.19
CA SER A 59 3.55 6.71 0.68
C SER A 59 3.58 5.26 1.20
N SER A 60 4.59 4.45 0.82
CA SER A 60 4.83 3.12 1.39
C SER A 60 6.31 2.77 1.49
N GLY A 61 6.76 2.44 2.70
CA GLY A 61 8.13 1.97 2.92
C GLY A 61 8.48 0.67 2.17
N LYS A 62 7.48 -0.21 1.96
CA LYS A 62 7.67 -1.42 1.13
C LYS A 62 7.90 -1.05 -0.33
N LEU A 63 7.16 -0.07 -0.84
CA LEU A 63 7.25 0.35 -2.23
C LEU A 63 8.54 1.11 -2.53
N ILE A 64 9.06 1.90 -1.57
CA ILE A 64 10.41 2.50 -1.65
C ILE A 64 11.48 1.43 -1.86
N LEU A 65 11.41 0.33 -1.11
CA LEU A 65 12.39 -0.75 -1.24
C LEU A 65 12.18 -1.53 -2.55
N LEU A 66 10.93 -1.81 -2.91
CA LEU A 66 10.58 -2.50 -4.14
C LEU A 66 11.03 -1.72 -5.38
N ASP A 67 10.91 -0.39 -5.40
CA ASP A 67 11.36 0.47 -6.49
C ASP A 67 12.87 0.30 -6.78
N LYS A 68 13.68 0.35 -5.72
CA LYS A 68 15.12 0.13 -5.81
C LYS A 68 15.47 -1.29 -6.26
N LEU A 69 14.75 -2.29 -5.73
CA LEU A 69 14.99 -3.69 -6.04
C LEU A 69 14.63 -4.03 -7.48
N LEU A 70 13.44 -3.61 -7.94
CA LEU A 70 12.96 -3.85 -9.29
C LEU A 70 13.84 -3.17 -10.34
N THR A 71 14.29 -1.94 -10.09
CA THR A 71 15.23 -1.24 -11.00
C THR A 71 16.49 -2.08 -11.20
N ARG A 72 17.13 -2.54 -10.11
CA ARG A 72 18.34 -3.37 -10.16
C ARG A 72 18.12 -4.74 -10.79
N LEU A 73 16.98 -5.38 -10.51
CA LEU A 73 16.67 -6.70 -11.07
C LEU A 73 16.39 -6.63 -12.58
N ARG A 74 15.75 -5.54 -13.03
CA ARG A 74 15.48 -5.28 -14.44
C ARG A 74 16.76 -5.03 -15.24
N GLU A 75 17.69 -4.23 -14.70
CA GLU A 75 19.01 -4.01 -15.33
C GLU A 75 19.77 -5.32 -15.57
N ARG A 76 19.56 -6.31 -14.71
CA ARG A 76 20.14 -7.66 -14.81
C ARG A 76 19.31 -8.64 -15.65
N GLY A 77 18.15 -8.23 -16.16
CA GLY A 77 17.26 -9.08 -16.97
C GLY A 77 16.47 -10.15 -16.20
N ASN A 78 16.32 -10.01 -14.88
CA ASN A 78 15.56 -10.99 -14.08
C ASN A 78 14.06 -10.82 -14.24
N ARG A 79 13.31 -11.93 -14.25
CA ARG A 79 11.85 -11.93 -14.13
C ARG A 79 11.46 -11.98 -12.65
N VAL A 80 10.51 -11.13 -12.26
CA VAL A 80 10.09 -10.98 -10.86
C VAL A 80 8.61 -11.30 -10.74
N LEU A 81 8.25 -12.08 -9.71
CA LEU A 81 6.88 -12.41 -9.38
C LEU A 81 6.52 -11.75 -8.04
N ILE A 82 5.41 -11.00 -8.00
CA ILE A 82 4.96 -10.28 -6.80
C ILE A 82 3.63 -10.87 -6.35
N PHE A 83 3.56 -11.33 -5.10
CA PHE A 83 2.33 -11.81 -4.49
C PHE A 83 1.77 -10.78 -3.49
N SER A 84 0.46 -10.60 -3.51
CA SER A 84 -0.25 -9.79 -2.52
C SER A 84 -1.52 -10.52 -2.06
N GLN A 85 -1.80 -10.47 -0.76
CA GLN A 85 -3.08 -10.94 -0.22
C GLN A 85 -4.23 -9.95 -0.46
N MET A 86 -3.92 -8.70 -0.85
CA MET A 86 -4.90 -7.64 -1.09
C MET A 86 -4.96 -7.32 -2.58
N VAL A 87 -6.13 -7.55 -3.21
CA VAL A 87 -6.37 -7.26 -4.64
C VAL A 87 -6.10 -5.78 -4.94
N ARG A 88 -6.60 -4.86 -4.11
CA ARG A 88 -6.37 -3.41 -4.26
C ARG A 88 -4.90 -3.00 -4.21
N MET A 89 -4.01 -3.80 -3.61
CA MET A 89 -2.58 -3.53 -3.65
C MET A 89 -1.98 -3.86 -5.03
N LEU A 90 -2.56 -4.84 -5.75
CA LEU A 90 -2.15 -5.15 -7.12
C LEU A 90 -2.49 -3.99 -8.05
N ASP A 91 -3.63 -3.32 -7.85
CA ASP A 91 -3.99 -2.11 -8.62
C ASP A 91 -2.95 -0.99 -8.44
N ILE A 92 -2.53 -0.74 -7.19
CA ILE A 92 -1.48 0.25 -6.87
C ILE A 92 -0.14 -0.13 -7.54
N LEU A 93 0.21 -1.42 -7.53
CA LEU A 93 1.42 -1.91 -8.20
C LEU A 93 1.32 -1.79 -9.73
N ALA A 94 0.14 -2.04 -10.31
CA ALA A 94 -0.09 -1.87 -11.74
C ALA A 94 0.07 -0.41 -12.17
N GLU A 95 -0.46 0.54 -11.39
CA GLU A 95 -0.26 1.98 -11.62
C GLU A 95 1.24 2.35 -11.55
N TYR A 96 1.93 1.90 -10.50
CA TYR A 96 3.38 2.07 -10.35
C TYR A 96 4.17 1.56 -11.58
N LEU A 97 3.89 0.32 -12.01
CA LEU A 97 4.56 -0.30 -13.15
C LEU A 97 4.24 0.41 -14.47
N THR A 98 3.01 0.91 -14.63
CA THR A 98 2.59 1.69 -15.80
C THR A 98 3.36 3.00 -15.91
N ILE A 99 3.47 3.77 -14.82
CA ILE A 99 4.21 5.04 -14.80
C ILE A 99 5.71 4.81 -15.02
N LYS A 100 6.25 3.68 -14.54
CA LYS A 100 7.65 3.27 -14.77
C LYS A 100 7.91 2.68 -16.16
N HIS A 101 6.87 2.41 -16.96
CA HIS A 101 6.95 1.70 -18.23
C HIS A 101 7.56 0.28 -18.09
N TYR A 102 7.12 -0.45 -17.07
CA TYR A 102 7.54 -1.82 -16.80
C TYR A 102 6.47 -2.76 -17.36
N PRO A 103 6.80 -3.72 -18.24
CA PRO A 103 5.81 -4.68 -18.72
C PRO A 103 5.41 -5.62 -17.58
N PHE A 104 4.11 -5.88 -17.46
CA PHE A 104 3.55 -6.77 -16.43
C PHE A 104 2.34 -7.56 -16.96
N GLN A 105 1.95 -8.59 -16.21
CA GLN A 105 0.81 -9.47 -16.47
C GLN A 105 0.10 -9.77 -15.15
#